data_AF-A0A8K0GHQ0-F1
#
_entry.id   AF-A0A8K0GHQ0-F1
#
_cell.length_a   1.000
_cell.length_b   1.000
_cell.length_c   1.000
_cell.angle_alpha   90.00
_cell.angle_beta   90.00
_cell.angle_gamma   90.00
#
_symmetry.space_group_name_H-M   'P 1'
#
loop_
_entity.id
_entity.type
_entity.pdbx_description
1 polymer ?
#
loop_
_entity_poly.entity_id
_entity_poly.type
_entity_poly.pdbx_seq_one_letter_code
_entity_poly.pdbx_strand_id
1 'polypeptide(L)'
;MYEQSEDLEELENLTFTFSCADKAVGFYADPEYNCQIFHMCDEKGERIPHVCANETSFNQEFRICDWKYNFDCSQAQKWYYLNELTYATDPPKDADETK
;
A
#
# COMPACT_ATOMS: atom_id res chain seq x y z
N MET A 1 16.20 -11.63 18.46
CA MET A 1 15.00 -10.95 18.99
C MET A 1 15.26 -9.44 19.16
N TYR A 2 15.82 -8.79 18.14
CA TYR A 2 15.98 -7.33 18.01
C TYR A 2 16.29 -7.06 16.54
N GLU A 3 15.30 -7.21 15.66
CA GLU A 3 15.40 -6.81 14.25
C GLU A 3 14.20 -5.94 13.85
N GLN A 4 13.37 -5.53 14.83
CA GLN A 4 12.15 -4.77 14.59
C GLN A 4 12.23 -3.34 15.13
N SER A 5 13.38 -2.94 15.71
CA SER A 5 13.59 -1.64 16.35
C SER A 5 14.31 -0.62 15.46
N GLU A 6 15.16 -1.04 14.53
CA GLU A 6 15.98 -0.11 13.74
C GLU A 6 15.19 0.58 12.60
N ASP A 7 14.17 -0.09 12.03
CA ASP A 7 13.35 0.50 10.96
C ASP A 7 12.39 1.60 11.47
N LEU A 8 11.96 1.53 12.74
CA LEU A 8 11.03 2.50 13.32
C LEU A 8 11.73 3.80 13.73
N GLU A 9 12.99 3.73 14.19
CA GLU A 9 13.77 4.91 14.58
C GLU A 9 14.13 5.80 13.36
N GLU A 10 14.25 5.24 12.16
CA GLU A 10 14.43 6.03 10.94
C GLU A 10 13.12 6.68 10.46
N LEU A 11 11.97 6.02 10.66
CA LEU A 11 10.65 6.55 10.30
C LEU A 11 10.20 7.70 11.20
N GLU A 12 10.73 7.82 12.42
CA GLU A 12 10.42 8.92 13.35
C GLU A 12 10.90 10.29 12.84
N ASN A 13 11.92 10.32 11.97
CA ASN A 13 12.46 11.55 11.40
C ASN A 13 11.85 11.91 10.02
N LEU A 14 10.89 11.12 9.53
CA LEU A 14 10.26 11.34 8.24
C LEU A 14 8.91 12.02 8.38
N THR A 15 8.70 13.03 7.54
CA THR A 15 7.43 13.76 7.45
C THR A 15 6.64 13.25 6.24
N PHE A 16 5.51 12.61 6.49
CA PHE A 16 4.66 12.09 5.42
C PHE A 16 3.52 13.05 5.09
N THR A 17 3.32 13.32 3.80
CA THR A 17 2.14 14.05 3.30
C THR A 17 0.93 13.14 3.12
N PHE A 18 1.15 11.83 3.00
CA PHE A 18 0.10 10.82 2.84
C PHE A 18 -0.79 10.70 4.10
N SER A 19 -2.10 10.51 3.88
CA SER A 19 -3.10 10.32 4.94
C SER A 19 -4.16 9.29 4.53
N CYS A 20 -4.67 8.57 5.53
CA CYS A 20 -5.73 7.58 5.37
C CYS A 20 -7.16 8.17 5.43
N ALA A 21 -7.32 9.48 5.60
CA ALA A 21 -8.61 10.13 5.91
C ALA A 21 -9.74 9.90 4.88
N ASP A 22 -9.43 9.46 3.65
CA ASP A 22 -10.40 9.13 2.59
C ASP A 22 -9.88 7.97 1.75
N LYS A 23 -9.43 6.91 2.44
CA LYS A 23 -8.78 5.76 1.83
C LYS A 23 -9.41 4.50 2.41
N ALA A 24 -9.71 3.51 1.57
CA ALA A 24 -10.06 2.19 2.05
C ALA A 24 -8.92 1.56 2.85
N VAL A 25 -9.28 0.59 3.69
CA VAL A 25 -8.33 -0.29 4.34
C VAL A 25 -7.44 -0.95 3.28
N GLY A 26 -6.12 -0.92 3.48
CA GLY A 26 -5.20 -1.50 2.52
C GLY A 26 -3.82 -0.83 2.51
N PHE A 27 -3.09 -1.04 1.43
CA PHE A 27 -1.70 -0.63 1.30
C PHE A 27 -1.55 0.44 0.21
N TYR A 28 -0.78 1.47 0.48
CA TYR A 28 -0.60 2.62 -0.39
C TYR A 28 0.88 2.91 -0.57
N ALA A 29 1.42 2.69 -1.77
CA ALA A 29 2.77 3.10 -2.14
C ALA A 29 2.93 4.60 -1.92
N ASP A 30 4.10 5.06 -1.48
CA ASP A 30 4.40 6.47 -1.33
C ASP A 30 5.34 6.97 -2.45
N PRO A 31 4.83 7.65 -3.50
CA PRO A 31 5.68 8.16 -4.57
C PRO A 31 6.65 9.26 -4.11
N GLU A 32 6.39 9.96 -3.00
CA GLU A 32 7.30 10.99 -2.46
C GLU A 32 8.63 10.37 -2.02
N TYR A 33 8.59 9.11 -1.63
CA TYR A 33 9.75 8.31 -1.21
C TYR A 33 10.13 7.23 -2.23
N ASN A 34 9.87 7.46 -3.53
CA ASN A 34 10.15 6.50 -4.61
C ASN A 34 9.57 5.09 -4.36
N CYS A 35 8.43 5.04 -3.67
CA CYS A 35 7.77 3.82 -3.23
C CYS A 35 8.64 2.92 -2.34
N GLN A 36 9.81 3.36 -1.85
CA GLN A 36 10.56 2.60 -0.86
C GLN A 36 9.79 2.54 0.47
N ILE A 37 8.95 3.54 0.72
CA ILE A 37 7.97 3.53 1.81
C ILE A 37 6.58 3.27 1.22
N PHE A 38 5.77 2.54 1.96
CA PHE A 38 4.33 2.42 1.75
C PHE A 38 3.60 2.56 3.08
N HIS A 39 2.32 2.91 3.01
CA HIS A 39 1.47 3.12 4.18
C HIS A 39 0.38 2.07 4.20
N MET A 40 0.22 1.41 5.35
CA MET A 40 -0.98 0.64 5.64
C MET A 40 -2.00 1.57 6.29
N CYS A 41 -3.22 1.59 5.73
CA CYS A 41 -4.39 2.20 6.37
C CYS A 41 -5.22 1.10 7.00
N ASP A 42 -5.49 1.22 8.30
CA ASP A 42 -6.32 0.27 9.03
C ASP A 42 -7.81 0.68 9.04
N GLU A 43 -8.65 -0.12 9.69
CA GLU A 43 -10.10 0.11 9.81
C GLU A 43 -10.48 1.40 10.55
N LYS A 44 -9.57 1.97 11.34
CA LYS A 44 -9.77 3.22 12.07
C LYS A 44 -9.26 4.43 11.29
N GLY A 45 -8.67 4.21 10.11
CA GLY A 45 -7.99 5.25 9.35
C GLY A 45 -6.64 5.65 9.95
N GLU A 46 -6.05 4.80 10.80
CA GLU A 46 -4.68 4.99 11.30
C GLU A 46 -3.68 4.64 10.20
N ARG A 47 -2.66 5.50 10.04
CA ARG A 47 -1.59 5.33 9.05
C ARG A 47 -0.38 4.67 9.71
N ILE A 48 0.03 3.53 9.18
CA ILE A 48 1.23 2.81 9.64
C ILE A 48 2.23 2.75 8.47
N PRO A 49 3.35 3.51 8.52
CA PRO A 49 4.37 3.45 7.49
C PRO A 49 5.19 2.16 7.60
N HIS A 50 5.60 1.64 6.44
CA HIS A 50 6.50 0.51 6.30
C HIS A 50 7.55 0.81 5.24
N VAL A 51 8.76 0.29 5.45
CA VAL A 51 9.88 0.42 4.52
C VAL A 51 10.15 -0.90 3.82
N CYS A 52 10.33 -0.86 2.51
CA CYS A 52 10.84 -1.98 1.73
C CYS A 52 12.36 -2.10 1.90
N ALA A 53 12.88 -3.33 1.81
CA ALA A 53 14.32 -3.57 1.87
C ALA A 53 15.09 -2.79 0.78
N ASN A 54 16.39 -2.59 1.00
CA ASN A 54 17.26 -1.91 0.04
C ASN A 54 17.11 -2.48 -1.38
N GLU A 55 17.13 -1.58 -2.36
CA GLU A 55 16.94 -1.87 -3.81
C GLU A 55 15.53 -2.32 -4.24
N THR A 56 14.59 -2.41 -3.30
CA THR A 56 13.18 -2.73 -3.59
C THR A 56 12.26 -1.53 -3.33
N SER A 57 11.16 -1.50 -4.06
CA SER A 57 10.09 -0.51 -3.93
C SER A 57 8.74 -1.23 -3.91
N PHE A 58 7.76 -0.65 -3.23
CA PHE A 58 6.42 -1.19 -3.13
C PHE A 58 5.69 -1.09 -4.47
N ASN A 59 5.44 -2.24 -5.08
CA ASN A 59 4.62 -2.39 -6.27
C ASN A 59 3.15 -2.41 -5.87
N GLN A 60 2.45 -1.29 -6.08
CA GLN A 60 1.05 -1.14 -5.71
C GLN A 60 0.10 -2.14 -6.39
N GLU A 61 0.38 -2.53 -7.64
CA GLU A 61 -0.46 -3.44 -8.41
C GLU A 61 -0.49 -4.84 -7.77
N PHE A 62 0.68 -5.32 -7.36
CA PHE A 62 0.84 -6.65 -6.74
C PHE A 62 0.85 -6.62 -5.21
N ARG A 63 0.90 -5.43 -4.61
CA ARG A 63 0.94 -5.19 -3.15
C ARG A 63 2.10 -5.90 -2.46
N ILE A 64 3.29 -5.85 -3.07
CA ILE A 64 4.53 -6.44 -2.56
C ILE A 64 5.70 -5.46 -2.76
N CYS A 65 6.77 -5.61 -1.98
CA CYS A 65 8.05 -5.00 -2.32
C CYS A 65 8.70 -5.81 -3.45
N ASP A 66 8.95 -5.17 -4.57
CA ASP A 66 9.59 -5.78 -5.75
C ASP A 66 10.80 -4.95 -6.16
N TRP A 67 11.64 -5.48 -7.03
CA TRP A 67 12.80 -4.76 -7.54
C TRP A 67 12.36 -3.45 -8.22
N LYS A 68 13.01 -2.35 -7.86
CA LYS A 68 12.63 -0.99 -8.31
C LYS A 68 12.62 -0.78 -9.84
N TYR A 69 13.19 -1.70 -10.62
CA TYR A 69 13.23 -1.67 -12.08
C TYR A 69 12.14 -2.51 -12.75
N ASN A 70 11.34 -3.28 -12.00
CA ASN A 70 10.28 -4.12 -12.55
C ASN A 70 9.00 -3.33 -12.89
N PHE A 71 8.84 -2.13 -12.34
CA PHE A 71 7.63 -1.31 -12.49
C PHE A 71 7.95 0.18 -12.35
N ASP A 72 7.00 1.03 -12.75
CA ASP A 72 7.10 2.48 -12.59
C ASP A 72 6.32 2.94 -11.35
N CYS A 73 7.05 3.27 -10.28
CA CYS A 73 6.48 3.79 -9.03
C CYS A 73 5.63 5.06 -9.23
N SER A 74 5.93 5.90 -10.22
CA SER A 74 5.15 7.13 -10.46
C SER A 74 3.70 6.82 -10.85
N GLN A 75 3.44 5.61 -11.34
CA GLN A 75 2.10 5.13 -11.72
C GLN A 75 1.36 4.45 -10.56
N ALA A 76 1.93 4.35 -9.37
CA ALA A 76 1.36 3.58 -8.26
C ALA A 76 -0.09 3.99 -7.93
N GLN A 77 -0.40 5.29 -7.94
CA GLN A 77 -1.75 5.80 -7.62
C GLN A 77 -2.84 5.23 -8.53
N LYS A 78 -2.51 4.85 -9.77
CA LYS A 78 -3.44 4.18 -10.70
C LYS A 78 -4.05 2.91 -10.11
N TRP A 79 -3.33 2.24 -9.21
CA TRP A 79 -3.68 0.94 -8.66
C TRP A 79 -4.29 1.00 -7.26
N TYR A 80 -4.46 2.20 -6.67
CA TYR A 80 -5.04 2.34 -5.32
C TYR A 80 -6.47 1.79 -5.21
N TYR A 81 -7.24 1.80 -6.30
CA TYR A 81 -8.59 1.24 -6.31
C TYR A 81 -8.63 -0.26 -5.96
N LEU A 82 -7.50 -0.98 -6.10
CA LEU A 82 -7.42 -2.39 -5.71
C LEU A 82 -7.65 -2.59 -4.21
N ASN A 83 -7.41 -1.58 -3.37
CA ASN A 83 -7.68 -1.66 -1.94
C ASN A 83 -9.18 -1.79 -1.64
N GLU A 84 -10.04 -1.14 -2.43
CA GLU A 84 -11.51 -1.27 -2.35
C GLU A 84 -12.00 -2.68 -2.71
N LEU A 85 -11.21 -3.42 -3.50
CA LEU A 85 -11.55 -4.77 -3.96
C LEU A 85 -11.06 -5.88 -3.04
N THR A 86 -10.29 -5.55 -1.99
CA THR A 86 -9.65 -6.56 -1.12
C THR A 86 -10.66 -7.47 -0.41
N TYR A 87 -11.87 -6.98 -0.17
CA TYR A 87 -12.98 -7.73 0.45
C TYR A 87 -14.23 -7.78 -0.42
N ALA A 88 -14.11 -7.50 -1.72
CA ALA A 88 -15.23 -7.61 -2.63
C ALA A 88 -15.65 -9.08 -2.71
N THR A 89 -16.83 -9.39 -2.17
CA THR A 89 -17.46 -10.69 -2.39
C THR A 89 -17.81 -10.80 -3.86
N ASP A 90 -17.61 -11.99 -4.44
CA ASP A 90 -18.16 -12.29 -5.76
C ASP A 90 -19.64 -11.89 -5.80
N PRO A 91 -20.12 -11.28 -6.91
CA PRO A 91 -21.54 -11.04 -7.06
C PRO A 91 -22.30 -12.38 -6.87
N PRO A 92 -23.48 -12.37 -6.22
CA PRO A 92 -24.30 -13.57 -6.10
C PRO A 92 -24.47 -14.23 -7.47
N LYS A 93 -24.20 -15.54 -7.57
CA LYS A 93 -24.19 -16.30 -8.83
C LYS A 93 -25.51 -16.18 -9.62
N ASP A 94 -26.60 -15.86 -8.95
CA ASP A 94 -27.94 -15.78 -9.54
C ASP A 94 -28.25 -14.40 -10.17
N ALA A 95 -27.34 -13.43 -10.10
CA ALA A 95 -27.55 -12.09 -10.65
C ALA A 95 -27.50 -12.03 -12.20
N ASP A 96 -27.11 -13.12 -12.87
CA ASP A 96 -27.01 -13.24 -14.33
C ASP A 96 -27.84 -14.42 -14.90
N GLU A 97 -28.91 -14.85 -14.24
CA GLU A 97 -29.79 -15.93 -14.75
C GLU A 97 -31.21 -15.45 -15.13
N THR A 98 -31.50 -14.14 -15.06
CA THR A 98 -32.85 -13.60 -15.36
C THR A 98 -32.90 -12.73 -16.63
N LYS A 99 -32.13 -13.06 -17.67
CA LYS A 99 -32.28 -12.41 -18.98
C LYS A 99 -32.84 -13.35 -20.05
#